data_AF-A0A7X8MBT9-F1
#
_entry.id   AF-A0A7X8MBT9-F1
#
_cell.length_a   1.000
_cell.length_b   1.000
_cell.length_c   1.000
_cell.angle_alpha   90.00
_cell.angle_beta   90.00
_cell.angle_gamma   90.00
#
_symmetry.space_group_name_H-M   'P 1'
#
loop_
_entity.id
_entity.type
_entity.pdbx_description
1 polymer ?
#
loop_
_entity_poly.entity_id
_entity_poly.type
_entity_poly.pdbx_seq_one_letter_code
_entity_poly.pdbx_strand_id
1 'polypeptide(L)'
;WLLDGLLPIEEFEELFEINAHPEGNFLTLGGFIMAQLGRIPSSAEHLEWNGLRIEVVDMDGNRVDKVLVVPLSEEKKRLHPNPPKHKEATGTKNQSPVSA
;
A
#
# COMPACT_ATOMS: atom_id res chain seq x y z
N TRP A 1 -4.93 5.81 0.16
CA TRP A 1 -6.24 6.31 -0.29
C TRP A 1 -7.34 5.49 0.34
N LEU A 2 -8.47 6.10 0.71
CA LEU A 2 -9.67 5.38 1.14
C LEU A 2 -10.71 5.52 0.02
N LEU A 3 -11.10 4.41 -0.59
CA LEU A 3 -11.92 4.36 -1.80
C LEU A 3 -13.22 3.61 -1.55
N ASP A 4 -14.21 3.89 -2.38
CA ASP A 4 -15.49 3.19 -2.37
C ASP A 4 -15.40 1.85 -3.11
N GLY A 5 -16.02 0.80 -2.59
CA GLY A 5 -16.04 -0.52 -3.22
C GLY A 5 -16.85 -0.57 -4.52
N LEU A 6 -17.71 0.43 -4.78
CA LEU A 6 -18.42 0.60 -6.05
C LEU A 6 -17.60 1.35 -7.12
N LEU A 7 -16.42 1.86 -6.80
CA LEU A 7 -15.53 2.49 -7.78
C LEU A 7 -15.32 1.55 -8.98
N PRO A 8 -15.60 1.98 -10.22
CA PRO A 8 -15.35 1.15 -11.39
C PRO A 8 -13.88 0.72 -11.44
N ILE A 9 -13.64 -0.55 -11.79
CA ILE A 9 -12.28 -1.09 -11.78
C ILE A 9 -11.38 -0.38 -12.80
N GLU A 10 -11.94 0.06 -13.92
CA GLU A 10 -11.24 0.83 -14.95
C GLU A 10 -10.79 2.20 -14.40
N GLU A 11 -11.65 2.92 -13.66
CA GLU A 11 -11.27 4.18 -13.01
C GLU A 11 -10.20 3.98 -11.93
N PHE A 12 -10.26 2.85 -11.20
CA PHE A 12 -9.20 2.49 -10.26
C PHE A 12 -7.86 2.27 -10.97
N GLU A 13 -7.87 1.56 -12.09
CA GLU A 13 -6.67 1.31 -12.89
C GLU A 13 -6.06 2.62 -13.42
N GLU A 14 -6.90 3.52 -13.94
CA GLU A 14 -6.48 4.86 -14.37
C GLU A 14 -5.86 5.66 -13.22
N LEU A 15 -6.50 5.66 -12.04
CA LEU A 15 -6.05 6.40 -10.86
C LEU A 15 -4.64 5.99 -10.39
N PHE A 16 -4.28 4.72 -10.59
CA PHE A 16 -3.00 4.16 -10.17
C PHE A 16 -2.06 3.80 -11.33
N GLU A 17 -2.35 4.28 -12.54
CA GLU A 17 -1.56 4.07 -13.76
C GLU A 17 -1.28 2.57 -14.04
N ILE A 18 -2.28 1.72 -13.81
CA ILE A 18 -2.21 0.28 -14.00
C ILE A 18 -2.51 -0.05 -15.47
N ASN A 19 -1.51 -0.55 -16.18
CA ASN A 19 -1.64 -0.86 -17.62
C ASN A 19 -2.11 -2.30 -17.92
N ALA A 20 -2.42 -3.08 -16.88
CA ALA A 20 -2.74 -4.49 -17.01
C ALA A 20 -4.08 -4.79 -16.34
N HIS A 21 -5.14 -4.83 -17.14
CA HIS A 21 -6.46 -5.21 -16.69
C HIS A 21 -6.48 -6.71 -16.31
N PRO A 22 -6.92 -7.09 -15.11
CA PRO A 22 -6.99 -8.50 -14.72
C PRO A 22 -8.09 -9.23 -15.50
N GLU A 23 -7.84 -10.49 -15.88
CA GLU A 23 -8.89 -11.30 -16.50
C GLU A 23 -9.97 -11.68 -15.47
N GLY A 24 -11.23 -11.47 -15.81
CA GLY A 24 -12.37 -11.87 -14.98
C GLY A 24 -13.63 -11.10 -15.28
N ASN A 25 -14.71 -11.44 -14.55
CA ASN A 25 -16.00 -10.77 -14.68
C ASN A 25 -16.30 -9.97 -13.40
N PHE A 26 -15.74 -8.76 -13.33
CA PHE A 26 -15.98 -7.78 -12.28
C PHE A 26 -16.00 -6.39 -12.90
N LEU A 27 -16.82 -5.49 -12.35
CA LEU A 27 -16.96 -4.12 -12.85
C LEU A 27 -16.49 -3.08 -11.84
N THR A 28 -16.40 -3.46 -10.56
CA THR A 28 -16.05 -2.55 -9.46
C THR A 28 -14.86 -3.08 -8.68
N LEU A 29 -14.19 -2.20 -7.93
CA LEU A 29 -13.09 -2.54 -7.03
C LEU A 29 -13.48 -3.64 -6.03
N GLY A 30 -14.67 -3.56 -5.44
CA GLY A 30 -15.19 -4.59 -4.55
C GLY A 30 -15.40 -5.94 -5.25
N GLY A 31 -15.93 -5.92 -6.48
CA GLY A 31 -16.09 -7.11 -7.31
C GLY A 31 -14.74 -7.77 -7.64
N PHE A 32 -13.75 -6.95 -7.99
CA PHE A 32 -12.38 -7.41 -8.23
C PHE A 32 -11.77 -8.08 -7.00
N ILE A 33 -11.88 -7.45 -5.81
CA ILE A 33 -11.38 -8.02 -4.55
C ILE A 33 -12.02 -9.39 -4.27
N MET A 34 -13.34 -9.49 -4.39
CA MET A 34 -14.07 -10.75 -4.18
C MET A 34 -13.67 -11.81 -5.20
N ALA A 35 -13.51 -11.44 -6.48
CA ALA A 35 -13.09 -12.35 -7.54
C ALA A 35 -11.69 -12.90 -7.27
N GLN A 36 -10.76 -12.04 -6.85
CA GLN A 36 -9.38 -12.42 -6.56
C GLN A 36 -9.27 -13.33 -5.31
N LEU A 37 -10.13 -13.11 -4.31
CA LEU A 37 -10.17 -13.94 -3.10
C LEU A 37 -11.01 -15.21 -3.26
N GLY A 38 -11.90 -15.26 -4.26
CA GLY A 38 -12.81 -16.38 -4.53
C GLY A 38 -13.91 -16.58 -3.48
N ARG A 39 -14.12 -15.61 -2.59
CA ARG A 39 -15.11 -15.66 -1.50
C ARG A 39 -15.46 -14.26 -0.99
N ILE A 40 -16.47 -14.19 -0.13
CA ILE A 40 -16.77 -12.97 0.64
C ILE A 40 -15.61 -12.74 1.63
N PRO A 41 -14.95 -11.58 1.60
CA PRO A 41 -13.85 -11.28 2.50
C PRO A 41 -14.33 -10.87 3.90
N SER A 42 -13.41 -10.89 4.85
CA SER A 42 -13.57 -10.21 6.15
C SER A 42 -12.84 -8.86 6.14
N SER A 43 -13.27 -7.93 7.00
CA SER A 43 -12.50 -6.70 7.24
C SER A 43 -11.06 -7.02 7.67
N ALA A 44 -10.13 -6.14 7.29
CA ALA A 44 -8.67 -6.27 7.42
C ALA A 44 -8.02 -7.36 6.54
N GLU A 45 -8.79 -8.15 5.78
CA GLU A 45 -8.20 -8.94 4.69
C GLU A 45 -7.72 -8.02 3.57
N HIS A 46 -6.60 -8.41 2.96
CA HIS A 46 -5.96 -7.64 1.92
C HIS A 46 -5.38 -8.55 0.84
N LEU A 47 -5.16 -7.94 -0.32
CA LEU A 47 -4.39 -8.52 -1.41
C LEU A 47 -3.34 -7.53 -1.88
N GLU A 48 -2.30 -8.05 -2.49
CA GLU A 48 -1.27 -7.25 -3.14
C GLU A 48 -1.42 -7.35 -4.66
N TRP A 49 -1.51 -6.20 -5.32
CA TRP A 49 -1.65 -6.13 -6.77
C TRP A 49 -0.99 -4.87 -7.32
N ASN A 50 -0.20 -5.02 -8.38
CA ASN A 50 0.53 -3.94 -9.06
C ASN A 50 1.29 -2.98 -8.11
N GLY A 51 1.96 -3.52 -7.09
CA GLY A 51 2.72 -2.70 -6.13
C GLY A 51 1.85 -1.98 -5.08
N LEU A 52 0.56 -2.28 -5.01
CA LEU A 52 -0.39 -1.77 -4.04
C LEU A 52 -0.81 -2.87 -3.07
N ARG A 53 -1.00 -2.49 -1.81
CA ARG A 53 -1.80 -3.23 -0.84
C ARG A 53 -3.22 -2.70 -0.90
N ILE A 54 -4.17 -3.59 -1.14
CA ILE A 54 -5.60 -3.30 -1.24
C ILE A 54 -6.29 -4.05 -0.10
N GLU A 55 -6.78 -3.32 0.89
CA GLU A 55 -7.31 -3.85 2.16
C GLU A 55 -8.79 -3.51 2.33
N VAL A 56 -9.59 -4.50 2.68
CA VAL A 56 -11.01 -4.33 3.01
C VAL A 56 -11.12 -3.66 4.37
N VAL A 57 -11.73 -2.47 4.40
CA VAL A 57 -11.99 -1.75 5.65
C VAL A 57 -13.36 -2.10 6.19
N ASP A 58 -14.37 -2.05 5.32
CA ASP A 58 -15.77 -2.23 5.71
C ASP A 58 -16.55 -3.04 4.68
N MET A 59 -17.48 -3.83 5.19
CA MET A 59 -18.38 -4.70 4.44
C MET A 59 -19.83 -4.26 4.68
N ASP A 60 -20.60 -4.05 3.62
CA ASP A 60 -22.06 -3.90 3.69
C ASP A 60 -22.72 -5.20 3.23
N GLY A 61 -23.07 -6.05 4.20
CA GLY A 61 -23.51 -7.41 3.95
C GLY A 61 -22.45 -8.21 3.19
N ASN A 62 -22.78 -8.67 1.98
CA ASN A 62 -21.85 -9.43 1.13
C ASN A 62 -21.06 -8.53 0.15
N ARG A 63 -21.15 -7.20 0.28
CA ARG A 63 -20.49 -6.25 -0.61
C ARG A 63 -19.36 -5.55 0.13
N VAL A 64 -18.21 -5.40 -0.52
CA VAL A 64 -17.14 -4.53 -0.03
C VAL A 64 -17.60 -3.08 -0.18
N ASP A 65 -17.64 -2.31 0.91
CA ASP A 65 -18.08 -0.91 0.90
C ASP A 65 -16.89 0.07 0.90
N LYS A 66 -15.86 -0.20 1.71
CA LYS A 66 -14.69 0.67 1.82
C LYS A 66 -13.40 -0.11 1.70
N VAL A 67 -12.47 0.45 0.95
CA VAL A 67 -11.17 -0.15 0.63
C VAL A 67 -10.05 0.84 0.92
N LEU A 68 -9.07 0.42 1.71
CA LEU A 68 -7.84 1.16 1.94
C LEU A 68 -6.77 0.68 0.97
N VAL A 69 -6.17 1.63 0.24
CA VAL A 69 -5.13 1.35 -0.75
C VAL A 69 -3.85 2.08 -0.37
N VAL A 70 -2.75 1.34 -0.30
CA VAL A 70 -1.43 1.84 0.13
C VAL A 70 -0.35 1.33 -0.82
N PRO A 71 0.61 2.16 -1.28
CA PRO A 71 1.75 1.67 -2.03
C PRO A 71 2.62 0.78 -1.12
N LEU A 72 3.07 -0.37 -1.62
CA LEU A 72 3.90 -1.30 -0.84
C LEU A 72 5.25 -0.69 -0.41
N SER A 73 5.73 0.34 -1.12
CA SER A 73 6.90 1.13 -0.72
C SER A 73 6.71 1.86 0.60
N GLU A 74 5.48 2.31 0.90
CA GLU A 74 5.16 3.04 2.13
C GLU A 74 4.82 2.08 3.29
N GLU A 75 4.35 0.87 3.02
CA GLU A 75 4.14 -0.17 4.04
C GLU A 75 5.47 -0.59 4.69
N LYS A 76 6.53 -0.75 3.88
CA LYS A 76 7.87 -1.04 4.40
C LYS A 76 8.40 0.04 5.35
N LYS A 77 8.03 1.31 5.13
CA LYS A 77 8.39 2.42 6.05
C LYS A 77 7.58 2.39 7.35
N ARG A 78 6.36 1.86 7.34
CA ARG A 78 5.55 1.69 8.56
C ARG A 78 6.09 0.58 9.45
N LEU A 79 6.48 -0.55 8.84
CA LEU A 79 7.01 -1.71 9.56
C LEU A 79 8.48 -1.55 9.96
N HIS A 80 9.26 -0.80 9.19
CA HIS A 80 10.62 -0.38 9.54
C HIS A 80 10.72 1.14 9.46
N PRO A 81 10.29 1.87 10.50
CA PRO A 81 10.58 3.30 10.56
C PRO A 81 12.09 3.47 10.49
N ASN A 82 12.54 4.30 9.53
CA ASN A 82 13.94 4.66 9.44
C ASN A 82 14.43 5.05 10.84
N PRO A 83 15.51 4.44 11.37
CA PRO A 83 16.04 4.85 12.66
C PRO A 83 16.30 6.36 12.58
N PRO A 84 16.00 7.11 13.66
CA PRO A 84 16.18 8.56 13.65
C PRO A 84 17.60 8.85 13.18
N LYS A 85 17.72 9.69 12.13
CA LYS A 85 19.01 10.19 11.66
C LYS A 85 19.65 10.91 12.84
N HIS A 86 20.53 10.24 13.57
CA HIS A 86 21.35 10.90 14.56
C HIS A 86 22.19 11.93 13.82
N LYS A 87 21.94 13.20 14.12
CA LYS A 87 22.69 14.34 13.62
C LYS A 87 24.17 14.12 13.90
N GLU A 88 24.99 14.44 12.91
CA GLU A 88 26.45 14.41 12.94
C GLU A 88 26.98 14.93 14.27
N ALA A 89 27.64 14.08 15.05
CA ALA A 89 28.58 14.54 16.05
C ALA A 89 29.83 14.98 15.28
N THR A 90 29.99 16.29 15.16
CA THR A 90 31.23 16.96 14.78
C THR A 90 32.39 16.40 15.61
N GLY A 91 33.15 15.49 15.02
CA GLY A 91 34.42 15.02 15.55
C GLY A 91 35.48 16.07 15.27
N THR A 92 35.78 16.88 16.29
CA THR A 92 36.89 17.82 16.37
C THR A 92 38.19 17.24 15.81
N LYS A 93 38.79 17.96 14.85
CA LYS A 93 40.20 17.82 14.48
C LYS A 93 41.08 17.95 15.73
N ASN A 94 41.69 16.87 16.17
CA ASN A 94 42.94 16.95 16.94
C ASN A 94 44.09 16.58 16.02
N GLN A 95 44.58 17.61 15.31
CA GLN A 95 45.99 17.66 14.95
C GLN A 95 46.75 18.09 16.21
N SER A 96 47.76 17.33 16.58
CA SER A 96 48.85 17.84 17.43
C SER A 96 50.17 17.25 16.92
N PRO A 97 51.28 17.97 17.08
CA PRO A 97 52.35 17.99 16.10
C PRO A 97 53.51 17.03 16.43
N VAL A 98 54.33 16.84 15.38
CA VAL A 98 55.71 16.33 15.26
C VAL A 98 56.57 16.23 16.53
N SER A 99 57.39 15.16 16.57
CA SER A 99 58.77 15.02 17.12
C SER A 99 58.89 13.70 17.92
N ALA A 100 59.91 12.84 17.79
CA ALA A 100 61.25 12.92 17.21
C ALA A 100 61.71 11.55 16.66
#